data_AF-A0A4Y9ZNJ3-F1
#
_entry.id   AF-A0A4Y9ZNJ3-F1
#
_cell.length_a   1.000
_cell.length_b   1.000
_cell.length_c   1.000
_cell.angle_alpha   90.00
_cell.angle_beta   90.00
_cell.angle_gamma   90.00
#
_symmetry.space_group_name_H-M   'P 1'
#
loop_
_entity.id
_entity.type
_entity.pdbx_description
1 polymer ?
#
loop_
_entity_poly.entity_id
_entity_poly.type
_entity_poly.pdbx_seq_one_letter_code
_entity_poly.pdbx_strand_id
1 'polypeptide(L)'
;MEARKAIWSATMMSYMALDVDATAALKANAETYSLSSAFKNEIRYVTLSGKIRTTCTAIRNHYRTALKESVFGNHKSSLQETCLDLSKKYGFLKDNEEVPPGNQVRVLLLRRFVRENPELVNHSEAIPDSEELVNTAGAEAEESDSESGEARKRRKTNQSKSKKVGGGGRPVKGAGFWARVDSWLEQLVADLGCDLGATAWKQYIEETLKMDKDHSAGVKLSLRSLLSLPQAVPQLQRVESPTTQAETPRLAQSNAFW
;
A
#
# COMPACT_ATOMS: atom_id res chain seq x y z
N MET A 1 -12.22 3.02 4.65
CA MET A 1 -11.46 4.13 5.28
C MET A 1 -10.12 3.66 5.83
N GLU A 2 -10.07 2.50 6.48
CA GLU A 2 -8.85 1.95 7.08
C GLU A 2 -7.66 1.84 6.12
N ALA A 3 -7.85 1.37 4.88
CA ALA A 3 -6.77 1.37 3.88
C ALA A 3 -6.17 2.76 3.58
N ARG A 4 -6.97 3.83 3.67
CA ARG A 4 -6.46 5.21 3.49
C ARG A 4 -5.63 5.68 4.69
N LYS A 5 -6.07 5.33 5.91
CA LYS A 5 -5.30 5.62 7.13
C LYS A 5 -3.98 4.85 7.14
N ALA A 6 -4.04 3.56 6.82
CA ALA A 6 -2.87 2.68 6.78
C ALA A 6 -1.83 3.18 5.77
N ILE A 7 -2.25 3.52 4.52
CA ILE A 7 -1.29 4.07 3.54
C ILE A 7 -0.66 5.39 3.98
N TRP A 8 -1.29 6.15 4.88
CA TRP A 8 -0.74 7.39 5.43
C TRP A 8 -0.03 7.20 6.78
N SER A 9 0.10 5.99 7.33
CA SER A 9 0.80 5.81 8.61
C SER A 9 2.30 6.13 8.52
N ALA A 10 2.85 6.92 9.44
CA ALA A 10 4.29 7.20 9.45
C ALA A 10 5.17 5.94 9.61
N THR A 11 4.63 4.87 10.19
CA THR A 11 5.33 3.60 10.47
C THR A 11 5.24 2.56 9.36
N MET A 12 4.54 2.87 8.26
CA MET A 12 4.30 1.89 7.21
C MET A 12 5.55 1.67 6.35
N MET A 13 6.06 0.43 6.40
CA MET A 13 7.27 0.00 5.70
C MET A 13 6.99 -0.92 4.49
N SER A 14 5.83 -1.58 4.45
CA SER A 14 5.43 -2.43 3.32
C SER A 14 4.10 -1.98 2.72
N TYR A 15 4.18 -1.39 1.52
CA TYR A 15 3.03 -1.00 0.72
C TYR A 15 2.35 -2.22 0.09
N MET A 16 3.08 -3.30 -0.16
CA MET A 16 2.49 -4.54 -0.67
C MET A 16 1.58 -5.22 0.36
N ALA A 17 1.82 -5.02 1.67
CA ALA A 17 1.00 -5.57 2.75
C ALA A 17 -0.22 -4.71 3.13
N LEU A 18 -0.53 -3.64 2.37
CA LEU A 18 -1.60 -2.70 2.72
C LEU A 18 -2.99 -3.37 2.89
N ASP A 19 -3.29 -4.37 2.07
CA ASP A 19 -4.55 -5.12 2.15
C ASP A 19 -4.59 -6.03 3.38
N VAL A 20 -3.45 -6.61 3.78
CA VAL A 20 -3.31 -7.38 5.02
C VAL A 20 -3.57 -6.47 6.22
N ASP A 21 -2.91 -5.31 6.28
CA ASP A 21 -3.09 -4.33 7.35
C ASP A 21 -4.53 -3.81 7.41
N ALA A 22 -5.12 -3.49 6.26
CA ALA A 22 -6.51 -3.04 6.18
C ALA A 22 -7.48 -4.13 6.64
N THR A 23 -7.22 -5.40 6.30
CA THR A 23 -8.03 -6.54 6.73
C THR A 23 -7.90 -6.75 8.23
N ALA A 24 -6.69 -6.68 8.79
CA ALA A 24 -6.45 -6.78 10.22
C ALA A 24 -7.19 -5.67 11.00
N ALA A 25 -7.11 -4.42 10.52
CA ALA A 25 -7.82 -3.29 11.11
C ALA A 25 -9.35 -3.44 11.05
N LEU A 26 -9.89 -3.91 9.91
CA LEU A 26 -11.32 -4.17 9.78
C LEU A 26 -11.79 -5.33 10.66
N LYS A 27 -10.96 -6.37 10.84
CA LYS A 27 -11.26 -7.50 11.71
C LYS A 27 -11.26 -7.09 13.18
N ALA A 28 -10.29 -6.27 13.61
CA ALA A 28 -10.24 -5.72 14.95
C ALA A 28 -11.45 -4.83 15.30
N ASN A 29 -12.03 -4.17 14.29
CA ASN A 29 -13.18 -3.28 14.43
C ASN A 29 -14.46 -3.89 13.79
N ALA A 30 -14.54 -5.21 13.70
CA ALA A 30 -15.60 -5.88 12.94
C ALA A 30 -17.00 -5.57 13.50
N GLU A 31 -17.14 -5.44 14.81
CA GLU A 31 -18.42 -5.11 15.46
C GLU A 31 -18.85 -3.67 15.16
N THR A 32 -17.92 -2.72 15.25
CA THR A 32 -18.16 -1.29 14.95
C THR A 32 -18.65 -1.08 13.52
N TYR A 33 -18.18 -1.88 12.58
CA TYR A 33 -18.57 -1.79 11.16
C TYR A 33 -19.68 -2.77 10.76
N SER A 34 -20.26 -3.51 11.70
CA SER A 34 -21.25 -4.56 11.41
C SER A 34 -20.74 -5.64 10.43
N LEU A 35 -19.43 -5.89 10.42
CA LEU A 35 -18.73 -6.86 9.56
C LEU A 35 -18.51 -8.22 10.25
N SER A 36 -18.90 -8.39 11.52
CA SER A 36 -18.68 -9.64 12.26
C SER A 36 -19.25 -10.87 11.55
N SER A 37 -20.38 -10.75 10.83
CA SER A 37 -20.94 -11.85 10.04
C SER A 37 -20.14 -12.18 8.78
N ALA A 38 -19.47 -11.18 8.19
CA ALA A 38 -18.66 -11.38 6.99
C ALA A 38 -17.37 -12.15 7.31
N PHE A 39 -16.77 -11.92 8.47
CA PHE A 39 -15.58 -12.65 8.91
C PHE A 39 -15.87 -14.07 9.44
N LYS A 40 -17.12 -14.38 9.78
CA LYS A 40 -17.54 -15.73 10.22
C LYS A 40 -17.93 -16.65 9.07
N ASN A 41 -18.26 -16.10 7.90
CA ASN A 41 -18.70 -16.86 6.73
C ASN A 41 -17.66 -16.76 5.61
N GLU A 42 -17.16 -17.90 5.15
CA GLU A 42 -16.05 -17.96 4.19
C GLU A 42 -16.37 -17.24 2.86
N ILE A 43 -17.55 -17.47 2.30
CA ILE A 43 -17.97 -16.88 1.02
C ILE A 43 -18.03 -15.35 1.12
N ARG A 44 -18.59 -14.85 2.24
CA ARG A 44 -18.65 -13.41 2.51
C ARG A 44 -17.25 -12.83 2.74
N TYR A 45 -16.37 -13.57 3.42
CA TYR A 45 -14.99 -13.17 3.64
C TYR A 45 -14.21 -13.07 2.33
N VAL A 46 -14.30 -14.06 1.44
CA VAL A 46 -13.66 -14.03 0.11
C VAL A 46 -14.13 -12.81 -0.69
N THR A 47 -15.44 -12.55 -0.68
CA THR A 47 -16.03 -11.38 -1.35
C THR A 47 -15.50 -10.06 -0.77
N LEU A 48 -15.45 -9.96 0.56
CA LEU A 48 -14.93 -8.79 1.27
C LEU A 48 -13.43 -8.59 0.98
N SER A 49 -12.64 -9.65 1.06
CA SER A 49 -11.20 -9.64 0.77
C SER A 49 -10.90 -9.20 -0.65
N GLY A 50 -11.68 -9.66 -1.65
CA GLY A 50 -11.60 -9.18 -3.03
C GLY A 50 -11.81 -7.66 -3.11
N LYS A 51 -12.84 -7.12 -2.45
CA LYS A 51 -13.10 -5.68 -2.41
C LYS A 51 -11.99 -4.89 -1.70
N ILE A 52 -11.44 -5.41 -0.60
CA ILE A 52 -10.32 -4.80 0.12
C ILE A 52 -9.09 -4.71 -0.80
N ARG A 53 -8.71 -5.82 -1.46
CA ARG A 53 -7.57 -5.86 -2.38
C ARG A 53 -7.71 -4.88 -3.54
N THR A 54 -8.86 -4.84 -4.20
CA THR A 54 -9.14 -3.89 -5.29
C THR A 54 -9.03 -2.44 -4.80
N THR A 55 -9.59 -2.14 -3.62
CA THR A 55 -9.52 -0.80 -3.02
C THR A 55 -8.08 -0.41 -2.67
N CYS A 56 -7.31 -1.30 -2.06
CA CYS A 56 -5.92 -1.05 -1.69
C CYS A 56 -5.03 -0.84 -2.92
N THR A 57 -5.23 -1.62 -3.99
CA THR A 57 -4.54 -1.42 -5.27
C THR A 57 -4.90 -0.08 -5.91
N ALA A 58 -6.18 0.33 -5.89
CA ALA A 58 -6.58 1.65 -6.39
C ALA A 58 -5.94 2.79 -5.59
N ILE A 59 -5.91 2.68 -4.25
CA ILE A 59 -5.26 3.66 -3.36
C ILE A 59 -3.76 3.76 -3.66
N ARG A 60 -3.07 2.62 -3.76
CA ARG A 60 -1.65 2.52 -4.12
C ARG A 60 -1.34 3.16 -5.46
N ASN A 61 -2.15 2.88 -6.48
CA ASN A 61 -1.97 3.50 -7.80
C ASN A 61 -2.18 5.02 -7.75
N HIS A 62 -3.20 5.51 -7.05
CA HIS A 62 -3.41 6.95 -6.88
C HIS A 62 -2.28 7.63 -6.11
N TYR A 63 -1.76 6.97 -5.06
CA TYR A 63 -0.65 7.48 -4.27
C TYR A 63 0.63 7.57 -5.11
N ARG A 64 0.92 6.54 -5.92
CA ARG A 64 2.04 6.53 -6.89
C ARG A 64 1.91 7.66 -7.91
N THR A 65 0.72 7.86 -8.48
CA THR A 65 0.49 8.97 -9.43
C THR A 65 0.70 10.33 -8.78
N ALA A 66 0.21 10.54 -7.55
CA ALA A 66 0.42 11.80 -6.85
C ALA A 66 1.91 12.07 -6.56
N LEU A 67 2.65 11.04 -6.12
CA LEU A 67 4.11 11.15 -5.95
C LEU A 67 4.81 11.48 -7.27
N LYS A 68 4.46 10.77 -8.35
CA LYS A 68 4.97 11.03 -9.69
C LYS A 68 4.76 12.49 -10.10
N GLU A 69 3.52 12.98 -10.02
CA GLU A 69 3.15 14.33 -10.44
C GLU A 69 3.87 15.41 -9.62
N SER A 70 4.09 15.15 -8.33
CA SER A 70 4.84 16.07 -7.46
C SER A 70 6.33 16.19 -7.82
N VAL A 71 6.93 15.14 -8.40
CA VAL A 71 8.36 15.09 -8.78
C VAL A 71 8.56 15.42 -10.26
N PHE A 72 7.63 14.97 -11.11
CA PHE A 72 7.68 15.03 -12.56
C PHE A 72 6.39 15.62 -13.14
N GLY A 73 6.49 16.34 -14.24
CA GLY A 73 5.34 16.86 -14.98
C GLY A 73 5.12 18.36 -14.80
N ASN A 74 3.92 18.80 -15.17
CA ASN A 74 3.54 20.22 -15.15
C ASN A 74 3.11 20.69 -13.75
N HIS A 75 2.79 19.75 -12.86
CA HIS A 75 2.31 19.99 -11.50
C HIS A 75 3.37 19.63 -10.45
N LYS A 76 4.65 19.84 -10.77
CA LYS A 76 5.73 19.72 -9.80
C LYS A 76 5.41 20.63 -8.62
N SER A 77 5.50 20.09 -7.42
CA SER A 77 5.15 20.79 -6.19
C SER A 77 6.23 20.60 -5.14
N SER A 78 6.26 21.50 -4.17
CA SER A 78 7.12 21.38 -3.01
C SER A 78 6.75 20.15 -2.18
N LEU A 79 7.69 19.68 -1.35
CA LEU A 79 7.40 18.62 -0.38
C LEU A 79 6.21 18.99 0.53
N GLN A 80 6.12 20.25 0.96
CA GLN A 80 5.05 20.71 1.85
C GLN A 80 3.67 20.65 1.20
N GLU A 81 3.54 21.17 -0.03
CA GLU A 81 2.30 21.08 -0.81
C GLU A 81 1.92 19.62 -1.05
N THR A 82 2.89 18.77 -1.43
CA THR A 82 2.64 17.34 -1.63
C THR A 82 2.13 16.68 -0.36
N CYS A 83 2.76 16.98 0.78
CA CYS A 83 2.34 16.44 2.07
C CYS A 83 0.92 16.88 2.44
N LEU A 84 0.57 18.15 2.20
CA LEU A 84 -0.76 18.68 2.45
C LEU A 84 -1.81 18.05 1.52
N ASP A 85 -1.50 17.87 0.25
CA ASP A 85 -2.43 17.25 -0.70
C ASP A 85 -2.67 15.77 -0.37
N LEU A 86 -1.61 15.04 -0.02
CA LEU A 86 -1.71 13.66 0.43
C LEU A 86 -2.43 13.55 1.78
N SER A 87 -2.20 14.47 2.73
CA SER A 87 -2.87 14.44 4.04
C SER A 87 -4.36 14.75 3.93
N LYS A 88 -4.77 15.70 3.08
CA LYS A 88 -6.19 15.95 2.77
C LYS A 88 -6.86 14.72 2.16
N LYS A 89 -6.15 13.99 1.30
CA LYS A 89 -6.70 12.83 0.59
C LYS A 89 -6.72 11.55 1.42
N TYR A 90 -5.74 11.34 2.29
CA TYR A 90 -5.53 10.07 3.00
C TYR A 90 -5.44 10.20 4.53
N GLY A 91 -4.95 11.32 5.04
CA GLY A 91 -4.58 11.53 6.44
C GLY A 91 -5.69 12.06 7.36
N PHE A 92 -6.87 12.39 6.82
CA PHE A 92 -7.98 12.96 7.59
C PHE A 92 -7.60 14.21 8.40
N LEU A 93 -6.57 14.94 7.92
CA LEU A 93 -6.10 16.15 8.57
C LEU A 93 -7.24 17.18 8.57
N LYS A 94 -7.48 17.84 9.71
CA LYS A 94 -8.46 18.93 9.76
C LYS A 94 -7.88 20.19 9.13
N ASP A 95 -8.75 21.13 8.74
CA ASP A 95 -8.31 22.43 8.25
C ASP A 95 -7.41 23.10 9.30
N ASN A 96 -6.23 23.58 8.86
CA ASN A 96 -5.18 24.21 9.66
C ASN A 96 -4.33 23.29 10.56
N GLU A 97 -4.53 21.98 10.53
CA GLU A 97 -3.63 21.06 11.23
C GLU A 97 -2.31 20.92 10.43
N GLU A 98 -1.18 20.82 11.13
CA GLU A 98 0.12 20.63 10.48
C GLU A 98 0.35 19.14 10.17
N VAL A 99 1.01 18.85 9.06
CA VAL A 99 1.35 17.47 8.72
C VAL A 99 2.41 16.95 9.70
N PRO A 100 2.19 15.80 10.37
CA PRO A 100 3.16 15.25 11.31
C PRO A 100 4.55 15.07 10.67
N PRO A 101 5.66 15.37 11.37
CA PRO A 101 7.00 15.31 10.79
C PRO A 101 7.35 13.94 10.20
N GLY A 102 6.91 12.84 10.84
CA GLY A 102 7.17 11.48 10.36
C GLY A 102 6.54 11.22 8.98
N ASN A 103 5.37 11.80 8.72
CA ASN A 103 4.73 11.74 7.41
C ASN A 103 5.50 12.52 6.35
N GLN A 104 6.04 13.68 6.71
CA GLN A 104 6.85 14.48 5.80
C GLN A 104 8.15 13.75 5.41
N VAL A 105 8.85 13.14 6.38
CA VAL A 105 10.03 12.31 6.12
C VAL A 105 9.69 11.15 5.20
N ARG A 106 8.57 10.46 5.43
CA ARG A 106 8.15 9.35 4.58
C ARG A 106 7.87 9.80 3.14
N VAL A 107 7.13 10.89 2.94
CA VAL A 107 6.87 11.44 1.59
C VAL A 107 8.17 11.88 0.92
N LEU A 108 9.10 12.47 1.68
CA LEU A 108 10.43 12.86 1.20
C LEU A 108 11.21 11.65 0.68
N LEU A 109 11.25 10.55 1.44
CA LEU A 109 11.90 9.31 1.02
C LEU A 109 11.27 8.74 -0.25
N LEU A 110 9.94 8.67 -0.33
CA LEU A 110 9.25 8.18 -1.52
C LEU A 110 9.50 9.06 -2.75
N ARG A 111 9.55 10.39 -2.58
CA ARG A 111 9.91 11.31 -3.65
C ARG A 111 11.35 11.09 -4.13
N ARG A 112 12.29 10.78 -3.24
CA ARG A 112 13.67 10.38 -3.61
C ARG A 112 13.65 9.12 -4.47
N PHE A 113 12.96 8.06 -4.00
CA PHE A 113 12.85 6.81 -4.75
C PHE A 113 12.28 7.01 -6.15
N VAL A 114 11.18 7.78 -6.27
CA VAL A 114 10.55 8.13 -7.55
C VAL A 114 11.52 8.84 -8.48
N ARG A 115 12.38 9.71 -7.94
CA ARG A 115 13.38 10.47 -8.70
C ARG A 115 14.52 9.58 -9.22
N GLU A 116 14.97 8.65 -8.40
CA GLU A 116 16.07 7.73 -8.70
C GLU A 116 15.63 6.60 -9.66
N ASN A 117 14.33 6.33 -9.79
CA ASN A 117 13.79 5.21 -10.59
C ASN A 117 12.66 5.67 -11.55
N PRO A 118 12.90 6.64 -12.46
CA PRO A 118 11.85 7.24 -13.30
C PRO A 118 11.14 6.23 -14.23
N GLU A 119 11.82 5.17 -14.63
CA GLU A 119 11.28 4.10 -15.46
C GLU A 119 10.17 3.31 -14.75
N LEU A 120 10.33 3.02 -13.46
CA LEU A 120 9.33 2.28 -12.68
C LEU A 120 8.03 3.06 -12.48
N VAL A 121 8.13 4.39 -12.48
CA VAL A 121 7.02 5.29 -12.17
C VAL A 121 6.02 5.38 -13.33
N ASN A 122 6.41 5.01 -14.55
CA ASN A 122 5.51 5.07 -15.71
C ASN A 122 4.65 3.81 -15.88
N HIS A 123 4.98 2.72 -15.18
CA HIS A 123 4.21 1.48 -15.25
C HIS A 123 3.06 1.49 -14.23
N SER A 124 1.82 1.36 -14.72
CA SER A 124 0.67 1.13 -13.83
C SER A 124 0.69 -0.31 -13.34
N GLU A 125 0.42 -0.53 -12.06
CA GLU A 125 0.13 -1.87 -11.58
C GLU A 125 -1.16 -2.36 -12.21
N ALA A 126 -1.14 -3.59 -12.73
CA ALA A 126 -2.33 -4.25 -13.20
C ALA A 126 -3.28 -4.43 -12.01
N ILE A 127 -4.53 -3.97 -12.17
CA ILE A 127 -5.58 -4.32 -11.22
C ILE A 127 -5.80 -5.82 -11.41
N PRO A 128 -5.65 -6.66 -10.36
CA PRO A 128 -5.95 -8.08 -10.49
C PRO A 128 -7.40 -8.19 -10.98
N ASP A 129 -7.60 -8.83 -12.13
CA ASP A 129 -8.93 -9.02 -12.68
C ASP A 129 -9.78 -9.73 -11.63
N SER A 130 -10.80 -9.03 -11.14
CA SER A 130 -11.65 -9.49 -10.05
C SER A 130 -12.45 -10.76 -10.42
N GLU A 131 -12.40 -11.16 -11.68
CA GLU A 131 -13.10 -12.32 -12.24
C GLU A 131 -12.48 -13.66 -11.83
N GLU A 132 -11.21 -13.70 -11.37
CA GLU A 132 -10.57 -14.96 -10.97
C GLU A 132 -11.03 -15.46 -9.58
N LEU A 133 -11.73 -14.63 -8.79
CA LEU A 133 -12.14 -14.97 -7.41
C LEU A 133 -13.55 -15.56 -7.28
N VAL A 134 -14.36 -15.59 -8.35
CA VAL A 134 -15.77 -16.00 -8.27
C VAL A 134 -15.99 -17.42 -8.78
N ASN A 135 -15.01 -18.04 -9.44
CA ASN A 135 -15.21 -19.33 -10.12
C ASN A 135 -15.10 -20.58 -9.23
N THR A 136 -14.92 -20.46 -7.92
CA THR A 136 -14.72 -21.62 -7.02
C THR A 136 -15.73 -21.80 -5.89
N ALA A 137 -16.80 -20.99 -5.82
CA ALA A 137 -17.71 -21.02 -4.65
C ALA A 137 -19.21 -21.13 -4.97
N GLY A 138 -19.62 -21.62 -6.15
CA GLY A 138 -21.05 -21.62 -6.50
C GLY A 138 -21.47 -22.43 -7.72
N ALA A 139 -20.95 -23.64 -7.89
CA ALA A 139 -21.77 -24.68 -8.52
C ALA A 139 -22.73 -25.19 -7.43
N GLU A 140 -24.03 -25.13 -7.72
CA GLU A 140 -25.15 -25.66 -6.91
C GLU A 140 -25.80 -24.68 -5.92
N ALA A 141 -26.56 -23.73 -6.46
CA ALA A 141 -27.78 -23.22 -5.81
C ALA A 141 -28.84 -23.08 -6.91
N GLU A 142 -29.76 -24.05 -6.92
CA GLU A 142 -30.87 -24.18 -7.87
C GLU A 142 -31.80 -22.95 -7.86
N GLU A 143 -32.20 -22.61 -9.09
CA GLU A 143 -33.44 -22.01 -9.58
C GLU A 143 -34.35 -21.24 -8.61
N SER A 144 -34.51 -19.94 -8.90
CA SER A 144 -35.80 -19.28 -8.71
C SER A 144 -36.09 -18.42 -9.94
N ASP A 145 -36.98 -18.97 -10.75
CA ASP A 145 -37.59 -18.36 -11.94
C ASP A 145 -38.30 -17.04 -11.58
N SER A 146 -37.97 -15.97 -12.30
CA SER A 146 -38.76 -14.73 -12.30
C SER A 146 -38.61 -14.02 -13.63
N GLU A 147 -39.70 -14.14 -14.36
CA GLU A 147 -39.98 -13.75 -15.71
C GLU A 147 -40.15 -12.21 -15.87
N SER A 148 -39.71 -11.72 -17.03
CA SER A 148 -40.22 -10.54 -17.74
C SER A 148 -39.70 -9.13 -17.40
N GLY A 149 -39.15 -8.46 -18.42
CA GLY A 149 -38.80 -7.03 -18.38
C GLY A 149 -37.92 -6.50 -19.51
N GLU A 150 -38.44 -6.51 -20.74
CA GLU A 150 -38.10 -5.76 -21.97
C GLU A 150 -36.69 -5.13 -22.20
N ALA A 151 -36.09 -5.58 -23.31
CA ALA A 151 -34.77 -5.21 -23.80
C ALA A 151 -34.70 -3.81 -24.47
N ARG A 152 -33.97 -2.87 -23.86
CA ARG A 152 -33.54 -1.62 -24.53
C ARG A 152 -32.24 -1.82 -25.32
N LYS A 153 -32.38 -1.79 -26.65
CA LYS A 153 -31.32 -1.90 -27.67
C LYS A 153 -30.35 -0.71 -27.59
N ARG A 154 -29.26 -0.83 -26.81
CA ARG A 154 -28.18 0.17 -26.77
C ARG A 154 -27.28 0.04 -28.02
N ARG A 155 -27.26 1.12 -28.81
CA ARG A 155 -26.49 1.30 -30.04
C ARG A 155 -24.99 1.28 -29.73
N LYS A 156 -24.30 0.24 -30.20
CA LYS A 156 -22.86 0.01 -30.04
C LYS A 156 -22.10 0.92 -31.02
N THR A 157 -21.52 2.01 -30.51
CA THR A 157 -20.63 2.88 -31.27
C THR A 157 -19.29 2.17 -31.45
N ASN A 158 -18.96 1.83 -32.70
CA ASN A 158 -17.67 1.28 -33.11
C ASN A 158 -16.57 2.33 -32.88
N GLN A 159 -15.99 2.39 -31.67
CA GLN A 159 -14.72 3.06 -31.47
C GLN A 159 -13.59 2.17 -31.98
N SER A 160 -12.83 2.77 -32.88
CA SER A 160 -11.65 2.26 -33.57
C SER A 160 -10.67 1.59 -32.61
N LYS A 161 -10.34 0.33 -32.94
CA LYS A 161 -9.28 -0.47 -32.34
C LYS A 161 -7.94 0.23 -32.55
N SER A 162 -7.52 1.09 -31.63
CA SER A 162 -6.12 1.47 -31.54
C SER A 162 -5.34 0.23 -31.11
N LYS A 163 -4.45 -0.21 -32.02
CA LYS A 163 -3.59 -1.37 -31.90
C LYS A 163 -2.64 -1.13 -30.72
N LYS A 164 -3.00 -1.56 -29.51
CA LYS A 164 -2.06 -1.61 -28.37
C LYS A 164 -1.01 -2.67 -28.69
N VAL A 165 0.06 -2.22 -29.34
CA VAL A 165 1.31 -2.95 -29.46
C VAL A 165 1.94 -2.97 -28.08
N GLY A 166 1.85 -4.11 -27.42
CA GLY A 166 2.39 -4.30 -26.08
C GLY A 166 1.75 -5.56 -25.52
N GLY A 167 2.30 -6.72 -25.92
CA GLY A 167 1.91 -8.01 -25.39
C GLY A 167 2.00 -7.99 -23.86
N GLY A 168 0.85 -7.80 -23.23
CA GLY A 168 0.70 -7.67 -21.78
C GLY A 168 0.90 -9.02 -21.11
N GLY A 169 2.15 -9.47 -21.02
CA GLY A 169 2.50 -10.48 -20.03
C GLY A 169 2.23 -9.90 -18.64
N ARG A 170 1.68 -10.73 -17.73
CA ARG A 170 1.60 -10.38 -16.31
C ARG A 170 3.03 -9.98 -15.89
N PRO A 171 3.26 -8.76 -15.34
CA PRO A 171 4.59 -8.34 -14.93
C PRO A 171 5.15 -9.38 -13.95
N VAL A 172 6.45 -9.68 -14.07
CA VAL A 172 7.12 -10.65 -13.21
C VAL A 172 6.83 -10.30 -11.75
N LYS A 173 6.40 -11.29 -10.96
CA LYS A 173 6.08 -11.11 -9.54
C LYS A 173 7.28 -10.45 -8.84
N GLY A 174 7.03 -9.33 -8.15
CA GLY A 174 8.08 -8.55 -7.47
C GLY A 174 8.75 -7.45 -8.32
N ALA A 175 8.42 -7.32 -9.60
CA ALA A 175 8.92 -6.22 -10.44
C ALA A 175 8.04 -4.96 -10.41
N GLY A 176 6.94 -4.97 -9.66
CA GLY A 176 6.03 -3.83 -9.52
C GLY A 176 6.66 -2.67 -8.74
N PHE A 177 6.13 -1.47 -8.96
CA PHE A 177 6.60 -0.24 -8.31
C PHE A 177 6.64 -0.39 -6.77
N TRP A 178 5.54 -0.85 -6.15
CA TRP A 178 5.48 -0.93 -4.69
C TRP A 178 6.35 -2.04 -4.11
N ALA A 179 6.52 -3.17 -4.82
CA ALA A 179 7.46 -4.20 -4.39
C ALA A 179 8.91 -3.68 -4.37
N ARG A 180 9.29 -2.85 -5.35
CA ARG A 180 10.61 -2.21 -5.40
C ARG A 180 10.79 -1.16 -4.31
N VAL A 181 9.75 -0.38 -4.00
CA VAL A 181 9.75 0.55 -2.86
C VAL A 181 9.97 -0.20 -1.54
N ASP A 182 9.23 -1.29 -1.32
CA ASP A 182 9.34 -2.10 -0.10
C ASP A 182 10.76 -2.64 0.08
N SER A 183 11.33 -3.28 -0.95
CA SER A 183 12.71 -3.78 -0.90
C SER A 183 13.75 -2.65 -0.69
N TRP A 184 13.53 -1.48 -1.27
CA TRP A 184 14.40 -0.34 -1.08
C TRP A 184 14.34 0.20 0.35
N LEU A 185 13.16 0.31 0.95
CA LEU A 185 13.00 0.72 2.34
C LEU A 185 13.60 -0.30 3.31
N GLU A 186 13.43 -1.60 3.04
CA GLU A 186 14.07 -2.67 3.82
C GLU A 186 15.60 -2.56 3.77
N GLN A 187 16.17 -2.32 2.59
CA GLN A 187 17.61 -2.12 2.43
C GLN A 187 18.10 -0.88 3.19
N LEU A 188 17.37 0.25 3.13
CA LEU A 188 17.72 1.44 3.91
C LEU A 188 17.71 1.19 5.41
N VAL A 189 16.74 0.42 5.92
CA VAL A 189 16.71 0.03 7.34
C VAL A 189 17.87 -0.91 7.70
N ALA A 190 18.26 -1.81 6.80
CA ALA A 190 19.42 -2.66 7.00
C ALA A 190 20.73 -1.85 7.07
N ASP A 191 20.86 -0.83 6.21
CA ASP A 191 22.09 -0.03 6.09
C ASP A 191 22.19 1.07 7.16
N LEU A 192 21.07 1.73 7.49
CA LEU A 192 21.04 2.90 8.39
C LEU A 192 20.54 2.57 9.79
N GLY A 193 19.97 1.38 10.00
CA GLY A 193 19.35 0.93 11.26
C GLY A 193 17.84 1.19 11.33
N CYS A 194 17.21 0.75 12.41
CA CYS A 194 15.75 0.91 12.63
C CYS A 194 15.35 2.23 13.33
N ASP A 195 16.32 2.97 13.88
CA ASP A 195 16.07 4.22 14.60
C ASP A 195 16.24 5.43 13.67
N LEU A 196 15.13 6.05 13.27
CA LEU A 196 15.13 7.28 12.45
C LEU A 196 15.82 8.47 13.14
N GLY A 197 16.01 8.42 14.47
CA GLY A 197 16.75 9.41 15.24
C GLY A 197 18.27 9.25 15.17
N ALA A 198 18.77 8.12 14.65
CA ALA A 198 20.19 7.85 14.52
C ALA A 198 20.89 8.83 13.58
N THR A 199 22.16 9.12 13.85
CA THR A 199 22.96 10.08 13.07
C THR A 199 22.99 9.75 11.58
N ALA A 200 23.06 8.46 11.23
CA ALA A 200 23.04 8.02 9.83
C ALA A 200 21.74 8.40 9.11
N TRP A 201 20.59 8.17 9.74
CA TRP A 201 19.29 8.59 9.21
C TRP A 201 19.18 10.10 9.07
N LYS A 202 19.64 10.87 10.06
CA LYS A 202 19.62 12.34 9.99
C LYS A 202 20.42 12.86 8.79
N GLN A 203 21.63 12.34 8.60
CA GLN A 203 22.46 12.69 7.44
C GLN A 203 21.79 12.34 6.12
N TYR A 204 21.21 11.14 6.02
CA TYR A 204 20.51 10.70 4.82
C TYR A 204 19.26 11.56 4.52
N ILE A 205 18.48 11.90 5.54
CA ILE A 205 17.31 12.78 5.42
C ILE A 205 17.73 14.20 5.01
N GLU A 206 18.79 14.74 5.60
CA GLU A 206 19.34 16.06 5.24
C GLU A 206 19.79 16.12 3.78
N GLU A 207 20.53 15.11 3.34
CA GLU A 207 20.93 14.96 1.94
C GLU A 207 19.71 14.88 1.03
N THR A 208 18.74 14.03 1.38
CA THR A 208 17.51 13.85 0.61
C THR A 208 16.72 15.16 0.49
N LEU A 209 16.62 15.92 1.59
CA LEU A 209 15.93 17.20 1.61
C LEU A 209 16.66 18.23 0.76
N LYS A 210 17.99 18.25 0.77
CA LYS A 210 18.79 19.11 -0.10
C LYS A 210 18.48 18.79 -1.57
N MET A 211 18.53 17.52 -1.95
CA MET A 211 18.18 17.08 -3.30
C MET A 211 16.75 17.47 -3.69
N ASP A 212 15.78 17.37 -2.79
CA ASP A 212 14.39 17.77 -3.06
C ASP A 212 14.25 19.29 -3.24
N LYS A 213 14.92 20.09 -2.41
CA LYS A 213 14.94 21.55 -2.50
C LYS A 213 15.56 22.06 -3.80
N ASP A 214 16.66 21.45 -4.24
CA ASP A 214 17.32 21.82 -5.49
C ASP A 214 16.40 21.58 -6.70
N HIS A 215 15.43 20.66 -6.57
CA HIS A 215 14.47 20.32 -7.61
C HIS A 215 13.16 21.10 -7.53
N SER A 216 12.71 21.46 -6.32
CA SER A 216 11.49 22.26 -6.10
C SER A 216 11.82 23.74 -5.97
N ALA A 217 11.50 24.54 -6.99
CA ALA A 217 11.65 25.98 -6.91
C ALA A 217 10.68 26.57 -5.87
N GLY A 218 11.15 26.87 -4.66
CA GLY A 218 10.55 27.96 -3.87
C GLY A 218 10.10 27.71 -2.43
N VAL A 219 10.34 26.56 -1.77
CA VAL A 219 9.92 26.38 -0.36
C VAL A 219 11.09 26.03 0.56
N LYS A 220 11.35 26.92 1.54
CA LYS A 220 12.33 26.72 2.61
C LYS A 220 11.72 25.90 3.75
N LEU A 221 11.81 24.57 3.67
CA LEU A 221 11.53 23.73 4.84
C LEU A 221 12.67 23.82 5.86
N SER A 222 12.32 23.99 7.13
CA SER A 222 13.27 23.99 8.25
C SER A 222 13.55 22.56 8.70
N LEU A 223 14.83 22.16 8.68
CA LEU A 223 15.29 20.85 9.18
C LEU A 223 14.97 20.65 10.66
N ARG A 224 14.94 21.73 11.45
CA ARG A 224 14.66 21.65 12.90
C ARG A 224 13.32 21.00 13.21
N SER A 225 12.30 21.26 12.39
CA SER A 225 10.96 20.70 12.61
C SER A 225 10.87 19.22 12.25
N LEU A 226 11.71 18.74 11.32
CA LEU A 226 11.76 17.33 10.92
C LEU A 226 12.58 16.47 11.88
N LEU A 227 13.65 17.06 12.44
CA LEU A 227 14.60 16.37 13.31
C LEU A 227 14.19 16.38 14.79
N SER A 228 13.17 17.17 15.17
CA SER A 228 12.61 17.17 16.53
C SER A 228 11.58 16.05 16.75
N LEU A 229 11.65 14.97 15.97
CA LEU A 229 10.80 13.80 16.17
C LEU A 229 11.01 13.29 17.61
N PRO A 230 9.92 13.12 18.40
CA PRO A 230 10.04 12.53 19.72
C PRO A 230 10.71 11.16 19.56
N GLN A 231 11.79 10.94 20.30
CA GLN A 231 12.61 9.73 20.27
C GLN A 231 11.81 8.45 20.62
N ALA A 232 10.59 8.62 21.13
CA ALA A 232 9.59 7.57 21.26
C ALA A 232 8.93 7.26 19.90
N VAL A 233 9.73 6.90 18.90
CA VAL A 233 9.18 6.08 17.81
C VAL A 233 8.84 4.74 18.47
N PRO A 234 7.59 4.23 18.36
CA PRO A 234 7.29 2.87 18.78
C PRO A 234 8.34 2.00 18.10
N GLN A 235 9.20 1.35 18.89
CA GLN A 235 10.17 0.38 18.41
C GLN A 235 9.48 -0.38 17.28
N LEU A 236 10.03 -0.32 16.07
CA LEU A 236 9.56 -1.10 14.93
C LEU A 236 9.71 -2.55 15.37
N GLN A 237 8.70 -3.07 16.08
CA GLN A 237 8.61 -4.44 16.49
C GLN A 237 8.46 -5.16 15.16
N ARG A 238 9.59 -5.60 14.63
CA ARG A 238 9.64 -6.67 13.66
C ARG A 238 8.76 -7.73 14.31
N VAL A 239 7.58 -7.94 13.75
CA VAL A 239 6.72 -9.05 14.16
C VAL A 239 7.59 -10.25 13.86
N GLU A 240 8.28 -10.76 14.88
CA GLU A 240 9.03 -11.99 14.77
C GLU A 240 7.99 -13.00 14.34
N SER A 241 8.06 -13.39 13.07
CA SER A 241 7.18 -14.41 12.54
C SER A 241 7.32 -15.57 13.50
N PRO A 242 6.22 -16.09 14.07
CA PRO A 242 6.28 -17.16 15.04
C PRO A 242 7.14 -18.24 14.39
N THR A 243 8.35 -18.41 14.90
CA THR A 243 9.24 -19.47 14.45
C THR A 243 8.46 -20.71 14.80
N THR A 244 7.84 -21.32 13.80
CA THR A 244 7.18 -22.60 13.92
C THR A 244 8.27 -23.51 14.44
N GLN A 245 8.28 -23.74 15.74
CA GLN A 245 9.11 -24.76 16.34
C GLN A 245 8.62 -26.03 15.68
N ALA A 246 9.42 -26.55 14.75
CA ALA A 246 9.21 -27.84 14.16
C ALA A 246 9.27 -28.84 15.33
N GLU A 247 8.10 -29.20 15.86
CA GLU A 247 7.95 -30.32 16.77
C GLU A 247 8.58 -31.52 16.07
N THR A 248 9.77 -31.87 16.53
CA THR A 248 10.47 -33.06 16.08
C THR A 248 9.61 -34.24 16.53
N PRO A 249 9.07 -35.07 15.62
CA PRO A 249 8.25 -36.19 16.02
C PRO A 249 9.08 -37.12 16.91
N ARG A 250 8.68 -37.20 18.18
CA ARG A 250 9.22 -38.16 19.15
C ARG A 250 8.92 -39.57 18.61
N LEU A 251 9.95 -40.24 18.07
CA LEU A 251 9.88 -41.66 17.76
C LEU A 251 9.49 -42.41 19.03
N ALA A 252 8.28 -42.98 19.04
CA ALA A 252 7.85 -43.89 20.07
C ALA A 252 8.75 -45.13 20.03
N GLN A 253 9.55 -45.33 21.07
CA GLN A 253 10.25 -46.58 21.30
C GLN A 253 9.21 -47.65 21.61
N SER A 254 9.03 -48.60 20.69
CA SER A 254 8.25 -49.80 20.92
C SER A 254 8.99 -50.69 21.91
N ASN A 255 8.54 -50.73 23.16
CA ASN A 255 8.93 -51.80 24.08
C ASN A 255 8.20 -53.08 23.65
N ALA A 256 8.91 -53.93 22.93
CA ALA A 256 8.57 -55.34 22.81
C ALA A 256 8.86 -56.02 24.15
N PHE A 257 7.83 -56.47 24.84
CA PHE A 257 7.94 -57.48 25.89
C PHE A 257 7.29 -58.77 25.40
N TRP A 258 8.01 -59.85 25.64
CA TRP A 258 7.67 -61.25 25.42
C TRP A 258 6.49 -61.70 26.28
#